data_AF-A0A1J5TK75-F1
#
_entry.id   AF-A0A1J5TK75-F1
#
_cell.length_a   1.000
_cell.length_b   1.000
_cell.length_c   1.000
_cell.angle_alpha   90.00
_cell.angle_beta   90.00
_cell.angle_gamma   90.00
#
_symmetry.space_group_name_H-M   'P 1'
#
loop_
_entity.id
_entity.type
_entity.pdbx_description
1 polymer ?
#
loop_
_entity_poly.entity_id
_entity_poly.type
_entity_poly.pdbx_seq_one_letter_code
_entity_poly.pdbx_strand_id
1 'polypeptide(L)'
;MDMATNIADWDWMNFFVSMLIVGIGVALLATGIFTSYFGAGKSQKIGFALLFIGALDLAIVYLFTFDAIEGIESIFDSDLFTDALVSGVSALTGMIIGMFAILFVLMKVDTVDDLEDLDLEDLEDLDLDEELKKLEEELNQADDSTEVEE
;
A
#
# COMPACT_ATOMS: atom_id res chain seq x y z
N MET A 1 22.36 9.56 29.69
CA MET A 1 21.58 10.02 28.53
C MET A 1 20.32 10.63 29.08
N ASP A 2 20.21 11.95 29.00
CA ASP A 2 19.01 12.66 29.42
C ASP A 2 17.98 12.52 28.29
N MET A 3 16.91 11.78 28.56
CA MET A 3 15.78 11.57 27.63
C MET A 3 14.72 12.68 27.82
N ALA A 4 15.08 13.81 28.44
CA ALA A 4 14.36 15.07 28.27
C ALA A 4 14.69 15.64 26.89
N THR A 5 14.29 14.92 25.84
CA THR A 5 14.25 15.42 24.47
C THR A 5 13.50 16.75 24.52
N ASN A 6 14.20 17.82 24.17
CA ASN A 6 13.63 19.14 24.06
C ASN A 6 12.68 19.11 22.85
N ILE A 7 11.44 18.66 23.05
CA ILE A 7 10.40 18.57 21.99
C ILE A 7 10.11 19.96 21.39
N ALA A 8 10.62 21.03 22.02
CA ALA A 8 10.60 22.39 21.53
C ALA A 8 11.83 22.79 20.69
N ASP A 9 12.74 21.87 20.36
CA ASP A 9 13.84 22.18 19.46
C ASP A 9 13.27 22.49 18.07
N TRP A 10 13.48 23.72 17.61
CA TRP A 10 13.01 24.18 16.30
C TRP A 10 13.49 23.26 15.17
N ASP A 11 14.65 22.63 15.34
CA ASP A 11 15.25 21.70 14.39
C ASP A 11 14.42 20.42 14.20
N TRP A 12 13.89 19.84 15.28
CA TRP A 12 13.01 18.66 15.19
C TRP A 12 11.70 18.97 14.47
N MET A 13 11.13 20.15 14.73
CA MET A 13 9.92 20.60 14.06
C MET A 13 10.17 20.91 12.59
N ASN A 14 11.28 21.57 12.26
CA ASN A 14 11.70 21.82 10.87
C ASN A 14 11.92 20.51 10.11
N PHE A 15 12.55 19.52 10.75
CA PHE A 15 12.76 18.19 10.17
C PHE A 15 11.43 17.50 9.87
N PHE A 16 10.53 17.44 10.84
CA PHE A 16 9.22 16.80 10.69
C PHE A 16 8.34 17.50 9.64
N VAL A 17 8.26 18.83 9.68
CA VAL A 17 7.43 19.62 8.75
C VAL A 17 7.95 19.48 7.32
N SER A 18 9.27 19.51 7.12
CA SER A 18 9.89 19.28 5.81
C SER A 18 9.50 17.91 5.25
N MET A 19 9.63 16.86 6.07
CA MET A 19 9.27 15.50 5.68
C MET A 19 7.76 15.36 5.39
N LEU A 20 6.90 16.01 6.19
CA LEU A 20 5.45 15.97 6.03
C LEU A 20 4.99 16.65 4.74
N ILE A 21 5.50 17.85 4.45
CA ILE A 21 5.13 18.60 3.24
C ILE A 21 5.55 17.82 1.99
N VAL A 22 6.79 17.33 1.94
CA VAL A 22 7.26 16.49 0.82
C VAL A 22 6.43 15.22 0.70
N GLY A 23 6.11 14.58 1.84
CA GLY A 23 5.26 13.39 1.87
C GLY A 23 3.87 13.64 1.27
N ILE A 24 3.26 14.79 1.56
CA ILE A 24 1.98 15.19 0.97
C ILE A 24 2.13 15.38 -0.55
N GLY A 25 3.15 16.10 -1.01
CA GLY A 25 3.41 16.29 -2.45
C GLY A 25 3.60 14.98 -3.21
N VAL A 26 4.41 14.07 -2.67
CA VAL A 26 4.63 12.73 -3.24
C VAL A 26 3.36 11.88 -3.22
N ALA A 27 2.59 11.91 -2.13
CA ALA A 27 1.31 11.20 -2.04
C ALA A 27 0.30 11.73 -3.06
N LEU A 28 0.21 13.05 -3.23
CA LEU A 28 -0.64 13.69 -4.24
C LEU A 28 -0.23 13.29 -5.66
N LEU A 29 1.07 13.20 -5.94
CA LEU A 29 1.57 12.69 -7.22
C LEU A 29 1.17 11.24 -7.44
N ALA A 30 1.42 10.36 -6.47
CA ALA A 30 1.09 8.94 -6.57
C ALA A 30 -0.43 8.73 -6.76
N THR A 31 -1.26 9.38 -5.94
CA THR A 31 -2.71 9.35 -6.06
C THR A 31 -3.19 9.96 -7.38
N GLY A 32 -2.58 11.07 -7.82
CA GLY A 32 -2.90 11.75 -9.06
C GLY A 32 -2.57 10.90 -10.29
N ILE A 33 -1.41 10.24 -10.33
CA ILE A 33 -1.02 9.29 -11.38
C ILE A 33 -2.01 8.13 -11.43
N PHE A 34 -2.27 7.48 -10.28
CA PHE A 34 -3.18 6.35 -10.24
C PHE A 34 -4.61 6.74 -10.68
N THR A 35 -5.12 7.86 -10.18
CA THR A 35 -6.48 8.34 -10.46
C THR A 35 -6.63 8.87 -11.89
N SER A 36 -5.60 9.50 -12.46
CA SER A 36 -5.63 9.98 -13.85
C SER A 36 -5.45 8.85 -14.86
N TYR A 37 -4.75 7.77 -14.49
CA TYR A 37 -4.56 6.60 -15.33
C TYR A 37 -5.79 5.66 -15.31
N PHE A 38 -6.32 5.34 -14.11
CA PHE A 38 -7.44 4.40 -13.97
C PHE A 38 -8.83 5.07 -13.91
N GLY A 39 -8.90 6.40 -13.75
CA GLY A 39 -10.17 7.12 -13.68
C GLY A 39 -10.89 7.24 -15.03
N ALA A 40 -12.22 7.23 -15.01
CA ALA A 40 -13.06 7.47 -16.18
C ALA A 40 -13.93 8.73 -16.02
N GLY A 41 -13.99 9.55 -17.07
CA GLY A 41 -14.85 10.74 -17.11
C GLY A 41 -14.44 11.83 -16.12
N LYS A 42 -15.17 11.98 -15.01
CA LYS A 42 -14.95 13.05 -14.01
C LYS A 42 -13.78 12.75 -13.07
N SER A 43 -13.61 11.48 -12.66
CA SER A 43 -12.53 11.09 -11.75
C SER A 43 -11.16 11.25 -12.39
N GLN A 44 -11.04 10.97 -13.69
CA GLN A 44 -9.80 11.18 -14.45
C GLN A 44 -9.30 12.64 -14.39
N LYS A 45 -10.22 13.60 -14.56
CA LYS A 45 -9.91 15.04 -14.49
C LYS A 45 -9.45 15.47 -13.10
N ILE A 46 -10.04 14.88 -12.06
CA ILE A 46 -9.61 15.11 -10.67
C ILE A 46 -8.20 14.53 -10.47
N GLY A 47 -7.92 13.34 -11.03
CA GLY A 47 -6.59 12.76 -11.02
C GLY A 47 -5.52 13.68 -11.61
N PHE A 48 -5.78 14.27 -12.78
CA PHE A 48 -4.86 15.25 -13.38
C PHE A 48 -4.70 16.51 -12.53
N ALA A 49 -5.77 17.00 -11.90
CA ALA A 49 -5.69 18.13 -10.98
C ALA A 49 -4.82 17.81 -9.76
N LEU A 50 -4.99 16.63 -9.14
CA LEU A 50 -4.17 16.17 -8.03
C LEU A 50 -2.70 16.02 -8.42
N LEU A 51 -2.42 15.47 -9.61
CA LEU A 51 -1.06 15.34 -10.14
C LEU A 51 -0.42 16.73 -10.32
N PHE A 52 -1.14 17.68 -10.93
CA PHE A 52 -0.62 19.03 -11.11
C PHE A 52 -0.38 19.75 -9.78
N ILE A 53 -1.29 19.62 -8.82
CA ILE A 53 -1.12 20.21 -7.48
C ILE A 53 0.09 19.59 -6.76
N GLY A 54 0.26 18.26 -6.80
CA GLY A 54 1.42 17.60 -6.21
C GLY A 54 2.74 18.02 -6.87
N ALA A 55 2.76 18.16 -8.19
CA ALA A 55 3.93 18.65 -8.92
C ALA A 55 4.27 20.10 -8.56
N LEU A 56 3.25 20.95 -8.43
CA LEU A 56 3.39 22.35 -8.07
C LEU A 56 3.89 22.49 -6.63
N ASP A 57 3.33 21.73 -5.70
CA ASP A 57 3.76 21.67 -4.31
C ASP A 57 5.26 21.32 -4.20
N LEU A 58 5.71 20.24 -4.84
CA LEU A 58 7.13 19.86 -4.84
C LEU A 58 8.03 20.92 -5.50
N ALA A 59 7.55 21.56 -6.57
CA ALA A 59 8.29 22.65 -7.21
C ALA A 59 8.46 23.84 -6.26
N ILE A 60 7.39 24.25 -5.55
CA ILE A 60 7.46 25.33 -4.56
C ILE A 60 8.43 24.98 -3.43
N VAL A 61 8.33 23.76 -2.88
CA VAL A 61 9.22 23.31 -1.81
C VAL A 61 10.68 23.34 -2.26
N TYR A 62 10.96 22.88 -3.48
CA TYR A 62 12.30 22.96 -4.05
C TYR A 62 12.82 24.40 -4.13
N LEU A 63 12.00 25.35 -4.60
CA LEU A 63 12.37 26.76 -4.68
C LEU A 63 12.68 27.36 -3.30
N PHE A 64 11.88 27.03 -2.28
CA PHE A 64 12.06 27.51 -0.90
C PHE A 64 13.15 26.80 -0.10
N THR A 65 13.81 25.80 -0.68
CA THR A 65 14.86 25.02 0.00
C THR A 65 16.24 25.25 -0.61
N PHE A 66 16.33 25.38 -1.94
CA PHE A 66 17.62 25.39 -2.65
C PHE A 66 18.03 26.76 -3.20
N ASP A 67 17.37 27.84 -2.77
CA ASP A 67 17.62 29.21 -3.26
C ASP A 67 17.70 29.28 -4.79
N ALA A 68 16.76 28.59 -5.45
CA ALA A 68 16.84 28.34 -6.89
C ALA A 68 16.46 29.58 -7.74
N ILE A 69 16.01 30.67 -7.12
CA ILE A 69 15.64 31.93 -7.78
C ILE A 69 16.20 33.09 -6.96
N GLU A 70 17.03 33.93 -7.61
CA GLU A 70 17.55 35.15 -7.02
C GLU A 70 16.40 36.06 -6.52
N GLY A 71 16.39 36.34 -5.21
CA GLY A 71 15.43 37.24 -4.56
C GLY A 71 14.33 36.56 -3.74
N ILE A 72 14.31 35.23 -3.65
CA ILE A 72 13.45 34.49 -2.72
C ILE A 72 14.32 33.99 -1.56
N GLU A 73 14.00 34.37 -0.33
CA GLU A 73 14.70 33.85 0.85
C GLU A 73 14.33 32.38 1.09
N SER A 74 15.33 31.53 1.34
CA SER A 74 15.11 30.13 1.69
C SER A 74 14.41 30.02 3.03
N ILE A 75 13.30 29.28 3.07
CA ILE A 75 12.53 29.03 4.30
C ILE A 75 13.06 27.77 5.00
N PHE A 76 13.50 26.79 4.22
CA PHE A 76 14.06 25.55 4.73
C PHE A 76 15.58 25.57 4.66
N ASP A 77 16.22 24.99 5.67
CA ASP A 77 17.64 24.68 5.63
C ASP A 77 17.87 23.47 4.71
N SER A 78 18.74 23.62 3.70
CA SER A 78 18.94 22.60 2.67
C SER A 78 19.56 21.31 3.20
N ASP A 79 20.44 21.40 4.20
CA ASP A 79 21.14 20.25 4.76
C ASP A 79 20.17 19.45 5.62
N LEU A 80 19.44 20.12 6.51
CA LEU A 80 18.43 19.51 7.36
C LEU A 80 17.26 18.94 6.54
N PHE A 81 16.85 19.62 5.47
CA PHE A 81 15.85 19.12 4.54
C PHE A 81 16.30 17.84 3.82
N THR A 82 17.56 17.81 3.35
CA THR A 82 18.11 16.64 2.67
C THR A 82 18.23 15.45 3.61
N ASP A 83 18.67 15.68 4.85
CA ASP A 83 18.70 14.65 5.89
C ASP A 83 17.30 14.12 6.21
N ALA A 84 16.31 15.00 6.30
CA ALA A 84 14.91 14.60 6.48
C ALA A 84 14.38 13.75 5.32
N LEU A 85 14.72 14.12 4.08
CA LEU A 85 14.33 13.39 2.88
C LEU A 85 14.97 11.99 2.84
N VAL A 86 16.28 11.90 3.06
CA VAL A 86 17.02 10.63 3.07
C VAL A 86 16.51 9.73 4.19
N SER A 87 16.31 10.28 5.39
CA SER A 87 15.72 9.56 6.52
C SER A 87 14.33 9.03 6.15
N GLY A 88 13.46 9.87 5.58
CA GLY A 88 12.11 9.47 5.19
C GLY A 88 12.09 8.34 4.16
N VAL A 89 12.89 8.44 3.10
CA VAL A 89 13.00 7.38 2.07
C VAL A 89 13.58 6.09 2.65
N SER A 90 14.58 6.21 3.54
CA SER A 90 15.18 5.06 4.21
C SER A 90 14.19 4.34 5.11
N ALA A 91 13.35 5.08 5.85
CA ALA A 91 12.31 4.52 6.70
C ALA A 91 11.25 3.79 5.89
N LEU A 92 10.78 4.38 4.78
CA LEU A 92 9.83 3.73 3.87
C LEU A 92 10.42 2.44 3.28
N THR A 93 11.67 2.49 2.84
CA THR A 93 12.38 1.32 2.27
C THR A 93 12.56 0.23 3.32
N GLY A 94 12.96 0.62 4.54
CA GLY A 94 13.12 -0.28 5.67
C GLY A 94 11.80 -0.97 6.05
N MET A 95 10.68 -0.25 6.02
CA MET A 95 9.35 -0.84 6.24
C MET A 95 9.00 -1.87 5.17
N ILE A 96 9.21 -1.55 3.89
CA ILE A 96 8.92 -2.47 2.78
C ILE A 96 9.76 -3.74 2.90
N ILE A 97 11.09 -3.59 3.02
CA ILE A 97 12.02 -4.72 3.13
C ILE A 97 11.72 -5.53 4.40
N GLY A 98 11.49 -4.87 5.54
CA GLY A 98 11.16 -5.52 6.80
C GLY A 98 9.88 -6.34 6.71
N MET A 99 8.84 -5.81 6.06
CA MET A 99 7.60 -6.54 5.81
C MET A 99 7.84 -7.80 4.97
N PHE A 100 8.59 -7.70 3.86
CA PHE A 100 8.94 -8.86 3.04
C PHE A 100 9.79 -9.88 3.80
N ALA A 101 10.73 -9.44 4.63
CA ALA A 101 11.58 -10.33 5.41
C ALA A 101 10.77 -11.12 6.45
N ILE A 102 9.83 -10.46 7.15
CA ILE A 102 8.93 -11.14 8.10
C ILE A 102 8.04 -12.14 7.36
N LEU A 103 7.43 -11.74 6.24
CA LEU A 103 6.60 -12.65 5.43
C LEU A 103 7.40 -13.85 4.92
N PHE A 104 8.66 -13.65 4.52
CA PHE A 104 9.54 -14.73 4.09
C PHE A 104 9.83 -15.72 5.23
N VAL A 105 10.11 -15.22 6.43
CA VAL A 105 10.32 -16.07 7.62
C VAL A 105 9.04 -16.82 7.97
N LEU A 106 7.88 -16.16 7.97
CA LEU A 106 6.60 -16.80 8.26
C LEU A 106 6.25 -17.86 7.21
N MET A 107 6.47 -17.58 5.92
CA MET A 107 6.30 -18.59 4.88
C MET A 107 7.20 -19.79 5.15
N LYS A 108 8.46 -19.60 5.55
CA LYS A 108 9.36 -20.70 5.91
C LYS A 108 9.00 -21.45 7.20
N VAL A 109 8.20 -20.88 8.08
CA VAL A 109 7.75 -21.51 9.33
C VAL A 109 6.42 -22.25 9.10
N ASP A 110 5.43 -21.63 8.43
CA ASP A 110 4.12 -22.27 8.15
C ASP A 110 4.17 -23.28 6.99
N THR A 111 4.99 -23.06 5.94
CA THR A 111 5.04 -24.03 4.80
C THR A 111 5.86 -25.28 5.08
N VAL A 112 6.53 -25.39 6.23
CA VAL A 112 7.34 -26.57 6.58
C VAL A 112 6.61 -27.47 7.59
N ASP A 113 5.72 -26.92 8.43
CA ASP A 113 4.94 -27.72 9.41
C ASP A 113 3.58 -28.20 8.87
N ASP A 114 2.90 -27.47 7.97
CA ASP A 114 1.54 -27.85 7.51
C ASP A 114 1.50 -28.61 6.16
N LEU A 115 2.62 -28.75 5.45
CA LEU A 115 2.68 -29.43 4.14
C LEU A 115 3.32 -30.82 4.18
N GLU A 116 3.89 -31.24 5.32
CA GLU A 116 4.37 -32.62 5.49
C GLU A 116 3.24 -33.57 5.90
N ASP A 117 2.16 -33.05 6.49
CA ASP A 117 1.03 -33.84 7.03
C ASP A 117 -0.29 -33.71 6.25
N LEU A 118 -0.32 -32.90 5.17
CA LEU A 118 -1.44 -32.89 4.23
C LEU A 118 -1.19 -33.97 3.17
N ASP A 119 -1.47 -35.22 3.54
CA ASP A 119 -1.51 -36.39 2.67
C ASP A 119 -2.45 -36.12 1.49
N LEU A 120 -1.87 -35.60 0.40
CA LEU A 120 -2.51 -35.34 -0.90
C LEU A 120 -3.06 -36.62 -1.57
N GLU A 121 -2.85 -37.79 -0.97
CA GLU A 121 -3.39 -39.09 -1.37
C GLU A 121 -4.87 -39.24 -0.97
N ASP A 122 -5.35 -38.54 0.07
CA ASP A 122 -6.76 -38.59 0.52
C ASP A 122 -7.72 -37.74 -0.33
N LEU A 123 -7.20 -36.82 -1.17
CA LEU A 123 -8.01 -35.99 -2.08
C LEU A 123 -8.15 -36.57 -3.49
N GLU A 124 -7.35 -37.59 -3.85
CA GLU A 124 -7.51 -38.34 -5.11
C GLU A 124 -8.64 -39.39 -5.01
N ASP A 125 -8.95 -39.84 -3.79
CA ASP A 125 -10.00 -40.84 -3.50
C ASP A 125 -11.39 -40.23 -3.23
N LEU A 126 -11.53 -38.90 -3.25
CA LEU A 126 -12.83 -38.24 -3.16
C LEU A 126 -13.46 -38.27 -4.56
N ASP A 127 -14.10 -39.40 -4.89
CA ASP A 127 -14.85 -39.67 -6.14
C ASP A 127 -16.01 -38.66 -6.30
N LEU A 128 -15.66 -37.42 -6.66
CA LEU A 128 -16.56 -36.29 -6.92
C LEU A 128 -17.60 -36.63 -8.02
N ASP A 129 -17.28 -37.58 -8.90
CA ASP A 129 -18.19 -38.09 -9.91
C ASP A 129 -19.34 -38.94 -9.30
N GLU A 130 -19.10 -39.65 -8.19
CA GLU A 130 -20.14 -40.43 -7.51
C GLU A 130 -21.04 -39.54 -6.63
N GLU A 131 -20.49 -38.52 -5.96
CA GLU A 131 -21.30 -37.51 -5.24
C GLU A 131 -22.14 -36.65 -6.19
N LEU A 132 -21.61 -36.25 -7.36
CA LEU A 132 -22.40 -35.54 -8.37
C LEU A 132 -23.53 -36.41 -8.93
N LYS A 133 -23.28 -37.70 -9.17
CA LYS A 133 -24.31 -38.62 -9.65
C LYS A 133 -25.40 -38.88 -8.61
N LYS A 134 -25.03 -38.91 -7.33
CA LYS A 134 -25.99 -39.02 -6.22
C LYS A 134 -26.84 -37.75 -6.06
N LEU A 135 -26.24 -36.57 -6.24
CA LEU A 135 -26.96 -35.29 -6.29
C LEU A 135 -27.91 -35.19 -7.50
N GLU A 136 -27.54 -35.76 -8.66
CA GLU A 136 -28.41 -35.83 -9.83
C GLU A 136 -29.58 -36.80 -9.62
N GLU A 137 -29.37 -37.93 -8.93
CA GLU A 137 -30.44 -38.86 -8.54
C GLU A 137 -31.40 -38.26 -7.48
N GLU A 138 -30.88 -37.54 -6.49
CA GLU A 138 -31.72 -36.83 -5.50
C GLU A 138 -32.53 -35.69 -6.13
N LEU A 139 -31.96 -34.97 -7.12
CA LEU A 139 -32.66 -33.90 -7.83
C LEU A 139 -33.74 -34.43 -8.79
N ASN A 140 -33.49 -35.55 -9.48
CA ASN A 140 -34.51 -36.23 -10.28
C ASN A 140 -35.63 -36.83 -9.40
N GLN A 141 -35.33 -37.34 -8.20
CA GLN A 141 -36.37 -37.78 -7.25
C GLN A 141 -37.18 -36.61 -6.69
N ALA A 142 -36.57 -35.44 -6.49
CA ALA A 142 -37.28 -34.25 -6.05
C ALA A 142 -38.27 -33.75 -7.11
N ASP A 143 -37.91 -33.77 -8.40
CA ASP A 143 -38.82 -33.40 -9.49
C ASP A 143 -39.98 -34.42 -9.65
N ASP A 144 -39.72 -35.74 -9.55
CA ASP A 144 -40.76 -36.78 -9.67
C ASP A 144 -41.74 -36.78 -8.47
N SER A 145 -41.34 -36.21 -7.33
CA SER A 145 -42.20 -36.05 -6.14
C SER A 145 -43.15 -34.85 -6.19
N THR A 146 -43.04 -33.99 -7.22
CA THR A 146 -43.93 -32.83 -7.40
C THR A 146 -45.08 -33.04 -8.40
N GLU A 147 -45.13 -34.15 -9.14
CA GLU A 147 -46.25 -34.47 -10.05
C GLU A 147 -47.34 -35.38 -9.44
N VAL A 148 -47.26 -35.74 -8.15
CA VAL A 148 -48.26 -36.60 -7.49
C VAL A 148 -48.84 -35.99 -6.21
N GLU A 149 -49.26 -34.72 -6.26
CA GLU A 149 -50.28 -34.17 -5.36
C GLU A 149 -51.20 -33.18 -6.13
N GLU A 150 -52.10 -33.72 -6.97
CA GLU A 150 -53.41 -33.14 -7.29
C GLU A 150 -54.54 -34.12 -6.91
#